data_AF-A0A922SLD8-F1
#
_entry.id   AF-A0A922SLD8-F1
#
_cell.length_a   1.000
_cell.length_b   1.000
_cell.length_c   1.000
_cell.angle_alpha   90.00
_cell.angle_beta   90.00
_cell.angle_gamma   90.00
#
_symmetry.space_group_name_H-M   'P 1'
#
loop_
_entity.id
_entity.type
_entity.pdbx_description
1 polymer ?
#
loop_
_entity_poly.entity_id
_entity_poly.type
_entity_poly.pdbx_seq_one_letter_code
_entity_poly.pdbx_strand_id
1 'polypeptide(L)'
;MQYIFRYGRDEGVTAQRRVERSSREIRYKMKLIIVVALCLVAVAWAKPASTYTDKWDNINVDEILESQRLLKAYVDCLLDRGRCTPDGKALKETLPDALEHECSKCTEKQKKSSDKVIRHLVNKRPDLWQELSGKYDPENIYQERYKNQLDAVKRQ
;
A
#
# COMPACT_ATOMS: atom_id res chain seq x y z
N MET A 1 -26.46 -7.17 78.48
CA MET A 1 -25.36 -6.33 77.95
C MET A 1 -24.55 -6.97 76.80
N GLN A 2 -24.92 -8.16 76.29
CA GLN A 2 -24.20 -8.81 75.17
C GLN A 2 -24.84 -8.58 73.78
N TYR A 3 -26.09 -8.11 73.70
CA TYR A 3 -26.82 -7.94 72.44
C TYR A 3 -26.47 -6.68 71.65
N ILE A 4 -26.03 -5.60 72.32
CA ILE A 4 -25.73 -4.31 71.68
C ILE A 4 -24.39 -4.37 70.91
N PHE A 5 -23.45 -5.22 71.34
CA PHE A 5 -22.12 -5.36 70.70
C PHE A 5 -22.13 -6.15 69.39
N ARG A 6 -23.17 -6.95 69.10
CA ARG A 6 -23.29 -7.65 67.81
C ARG A 6 -23.79 -6.72 66.70
N TYR A 7 -24.68 -5.79 67.02
CA TYR A 7 -25.32 -4.93 66.02
C TYR A 7 -24.33 -3.97 65.32
N GLY A 8 -23.37 -3.40 66.05
CA GLY A 8 -22.37 -2.49 65.46
C GLY A 8 -21.30 -3.17 64.58
N ARG A 9 -21.13 -4.50 64.67
CA ARG A 9 -20.10 -5.22 63.91
C ARG A 9 -20.56 -5.57 62.48
N ASP A 10 -21.85 -5.82 62.28
CA ASP A 10 -22.41 -6.17 60.96
C ASP A 10 -22.58 -4.96 60.03
N GLU A 11 -22.81 -3.76 60.59
CA GLU A 11 -22.88 -2.50 59.82
C GLU A 11 -21.51 -2.08 59.24
N GLY A 12 -20.43 -2.28 59.99
CA GLY A 12 -19.06 -2.01 59.51
C GLY A 12 -18.61 -2.94 58.38
N VAL A 13 -18.96 -4.22 58.46
CA VAL A 13 -18.60 -5.24 57.45
C VAL A 13 -19.36 -5.04 56.13
N THR A 14 -20.59 -4.53 56.16
CA THR A 14 -21.38 -4.22 54.96
C THR A 14 -20.91 -2.92 54.29
N ALA A 15 -20.50 -1.91 55.06
CA ALA A 15 -19.88 -0.68 54.54
C ALA A 15 -18.53 -0.96 53.86
N GLN A 16 -17.66 -1.77 54.45
CA GLN A 16 -16.34 -2.09 53.90
C GLN A 16 -16.42 -2.88 52.59
N ARG A 17 -17.36 -3.83 52.49
CA ARG A 17 -17.64 -4.56 51.24
C ARG A 17 -18.19 -3.66 50.13
N ARG A 18 -18.95 -2.60 50.47
CA ARG A 18 -19.47 -1.61 49.51
C ARG A 18 -18.32 -0.75 48.94
N VAL A 19 -17.37 -0.35 49.78
CA VAL A 19 -16.17 0.42 49.37
C VAL A 19 -15.25 -0.40 48.47
N GLU A 20 -15.02 -1.69 48.78
CA GLU A 20 -14.20 -2.57 47.92
C GLU A 20 -14.87 -2.88 46.58
N ARG A 21 -16.20 -3.07 46.55
CA ARG A 21 -16.96 -3.28 45.31
C ARG A 21 -16.90 -2.01 44.44
N SER A 22 -17.09 -0.83 45.03
CA SER A 22 -16.94 0.46 44.35
C SER A 22 -15.53 0.67 43.81
N SER A 23 -14.49 0.34 44.59
CA SER A 23 -13.09 0.44 44.18
C SER A 23 -12.74 -0.53 43.05
N ARG A 24 -13.31 -1.75 43.04
CA ARG A 24 -13.16 -2.71 41.93
C ARG A 24 -13.83 -2.18 40.66
N GLU A 25 -15.07 -1.70 40.74
CA GLU A 25 -15.79 -1.09 39.61
C GLU A 25 -15.03 0.11 39.02
N ILE A 26 -14.51 1.00 39.87
CA ILE A 26 -13.71 2.16 39.44
C ILE A 26 -12.41 1.69 38.77
N ARG A 27 -11.73 0.67 39.31
CA ARG A 27 -10.53 0.09 38.68
C ARG A 27 -10.84 -0.56 37.33
N TYR A 28 -11.96 -1.27 37.19
CA TYR A 28 -12.35 -1.86 35.90
C TYR A 28 -12.73 -0.79 34.89
N LYS A 29 -13.47 0.26 35.30
CA LYS A 29 -13.79 1.41 34.45
C LYS A 29 -12.54 2.18 34.01
N MET A 30 -11.59 2.40 34.91
CA MET A 30 -10.34 3.09 34.60
C MET A 30 -9.45 2.25 33.66
N LYS A 31 -9.35 0.93 33.88
CA LYS A 31 -8.68 0.02 32.95
C LYS A 31 -9.35 -0.02 31.58
N LEU A 32 -10.69 -0.04 31.54
CA LEU A 32 -11.46 0.00 30.29
C LEU A 32 -11.18 1.30 29.52
N ILE A 33 -11.20 2.45 30.20
CA ILE A 33 -10.89 3.75 29.59
C ILE A 33 -9.46 3.78 29.04
N ILE A 34 -8.49 3.24 29.77
CA ILE A 34 -7.09 3.18 29.32
C ILE A 34 -6.97 2.29 28.07
N VAL A 35 -7.62 1.12 28.04
CA VAL A 35 -7.61 0.23 26.87
C VAL A 35 -8.27 0.89 25.67
N VAL A 36 -9.43 1.54 25.85
CA VAL A 36 -10.11 2.27 24.77
C VAL A 36 -9.26 3.42 24.26
N ALA A 37 -8.63 4.20 25.14
CA ALA A 37 -7.73 5.28 24.75
C ALA A 37 -6.51 4.77 23.96
N LEU A 38 -5.89 3.66 24.39
CA LEU A 38 -4.78 3.04 23.67
C LEU A 38 -5.21 2.52 22.29
N CYS A 39 -6.39 1.93 22.17
CA CYS A 39 -6.94 1.51 20.88
C CYS A 39 -7.20 2.71 19.94
N LEU A 40 -7.73 3.82 20.45
CA LEU A 40 -7.97 5.02 19.66
C LEU A 40 -6.67 5.65 19.16
N VAL A 41 -5.62 5.67 20.00
CA VAL A 41 -4.29 6.10 19.58
C VAL A 41 -3.78 5.20 18.46
N ALA A 42 -3.83 3.87 18.61
CA ALA A 42 -3.37 2.93 17.57
C ALA A 42 -4.05 3.14 16.21
N VAL A 43 -5.35 3.42 16.18
CA VAL A 43 -6.09 3.72 14.94
C VAL A 43 -5.66 5.05 14.32
N ALA A 44 -5.34 6.07 15.14
CA ALA A 44 -4.86 7.36 14.64
C ALA A 44 -3.47 7.30 14.00
N TRP A 45 -2.64 6.32 14.38
CA TRP A 45 -1.31 6.08 13.78
C TRP A 45 -1.34 5.14 12.56
N ALA A 46 -2.50 4.55 12.24
CA ALA A 46 -2.66 3.74 11.03
C ALA A 46 -2.62 4.67 9.81
N LYS A 47 -1.41 4.92 9.27
CA LYS A 47 -1.26 5.61 7.99
C LYS A 47 -1.92 4.74 6.91
N PRO A 48 -2.86 5.26 6.10
CA PRO A 48 -3.29 4.55 4.91
C PRO A 48 -2.05 4.31 4.03
N ALA A 49 -1.92 3.11 3.48
CA ALA A 49 -0.87 2.82 2.50
C ALA A 49 -1.01 3.86 1.37
N SER A 50 -0.05 4.78 1.25
CA SER A 50 -0.07 5.84 0.26
C SER A 50 0.24 5.24 -1.11
N THR A 51 -0.76 4.64 -1.76
CA THR A 51 -0.63 4.12 -3.12
C THR A 51 -0.58 5.25 -4.14
N TYR A 52 0.01 5.01 -5.31
CA TYR A 52 -0.13 5.92 -6.43
C TYR A 52 -1.61 6.06 -6.83
N THR A 53 -1.92 7.13 -7.56
CA THR A 53 -3.31 7.43 -7.96
C THR A 53 -3.89 6.26 -8.75
N ASP A 54 -5.05 5.76 -8.34
CA ASP A 54 -5.80 4.69 -9.00
C ASP A 54 -6.64 5.19 -10.19
N LYS A 55 -6.61 6.51 -10.46
CA LYS A 55 -7.34 7.18 -11.54
C LYS A 55 -7.14 6.53 -12.91
N TRP A 56 -5.99 5.91 -13.14
CA TRP A 56 -5.60 5.31 -14.42
C TRP A 56 -5.57 3.78 -14.40
N ASP A 57 -6.04 3.14 -13.32
CA ASP A 57 -6.01 1.67 -13.17
C ASP A 57 -7.02 0.94 -14.08
N ASN A 58 -7.97 1.67 -14.66
CA ASN A 58 -9.02 1.11 -15.53
C ASN A 58 -8.74 1.32 -17.02
N ILE A 59 -7.54 1.79 -17.39
CA ILE A 59 -7.16 1.90 -18.80
C ILE A 59 -6.98 0.50 -19.40
N ASN A 60 -7.51 0.30 -20.61
CA ASN A 60 -7.34 -0.95 -21.33
C ASN A 60 -5.93 -1.03 -21.94
N VAL A 61 -5.01 -1.59 -21.16
CA VAL A 61 -3.61 -1.80 -21.59
C VAL A 61 -3.53 -2.73 -22.80
N ASP A 62 -4.47 -3.65 -22.97
CA ASP A 62 -4.44 -4.65 -24.03
C ASP A 62 -4.67 -4.02 -25.40
N GLU A 63 -5.63 -3.11 -25.49
CA GLU A 63 -5.91 -2.34 -26.69
C GLU A 63 -4.70 -1.47 -27.10
N ILE A 64 -4.00 -0.90 -26.12
CA ILE A 64 -2.79 -0.10 -26.36
C ILE A 64 -1.66 -0.98 -26.89
N LEU A 65 -1.46 -2.17 -26.29
CA LEU A 65 -0.41 -3.11 -26.69
C LEU A 65 -0.68 -3.76 -28.06
N GLU A 66 -1.94 -4.01 -28.40
CA GLU A 66 -2.33 -4.55 -29.70
C GLU A 66 -2.20 -3.52 -30.83
N SER A 67 -2.41 -2.24 -30.52
CA SER A 67 -2.32 -1.17 -31.49
C SER A 67 -0.90 -0.62 -31.61
N GLN A 68 -0.22 -0.93 -32.72
CA GLN A 68 1.11 -0.40 -33.02
C GLN A 68 1.17 1.14 -33.00
N ARG A 69 0.07 1.82 -33.41
CA ARG A 69 -0.04 3.28 -33.41
C ARG A 69 -0.11 3.84 -32.00
N LEU A 70 -0.94 3.25 -31.13
CA LEU A 70 -1.09 3.71 -29.75
C LEU A 70 0.18 3.43 -28.96
N LEU A 71 0.70 2.20 -29.02
CA LEU A 71 1.95 1.84 -28.34
C LEU A 71 3.09 2.79 -28.70
N LYS A 72 3.25 3.10 -29.99
CA LYS A 72 4.30 4.03 -30.44
C LYS A 72 4.09 5.43 -29.85
N ALA A 73 2.86 5.95 -29.81
CA ALA A 73 2.59 7.25 -29.20
C ALA A 73 2.96 7.29 -27.70
N TYR A 74 2.70 6.21 -26.95
CA TYR A 74 3.12 6.10 -25.54
C TYR A 74 4.64 6.04 -25.40
N VAL A 75 5.31 5.23 -26.22
CA VAL A 75 6.79 5.14 -26.19
C VAL A 75 7.42 6.47 -26.58
N ASP A 76 6.93 7.14 -27.61
CA ASP A 76 7.42 8.46 -28.02
C ASP A 76 7.22 9.51 -26.91
N CYS A 77 6.10 9.46 -26.18
CA CYS A 77 5.88 10.27 -24.98
C CYS A 77 6.92 10.00 -23.90
N LEU A 78 7.15 8.71 -23.57
CA LEU A 78 8.13 8.30 -22.57
C LEU A 78 9.55 8.69 -23.00
N LEU A 79 9.84 8.72 -24.30
CA LEU A 79 11.13 9.09 -24.87
C LEU A 79 11.30 10.60 -25.12
N ASP A 80 10.33 11.46 -24.76
CA ASP A 80 10.37 12.91 -25.03
C ASP A 80 10.36 13.29 -26.53
N ARG A 81 9.83 12.42 -27.39
CA ARG A 81 9.77 12.60 -28.85
C ARG A 81 8.39 12.96 -29.38
N GLY A 82 7.36 12.91 -28.53
CA GLY A 82 5.97 13.10 -28.93
C GLY A 82 5.09 13.72 -27.85
N ARG A 83 3.82 13.92 -28.19
CA ARG A 83 2.80 14.40 -27.23
C ARG A 83 2.42 13.29 -26.27
N CYS A 84 2.39 13.63 -24.98
CA CYS A 84 1.89 12.73 -23.95
C CYS A 84 0.38 12.90 -23.74
N THR A 85 -0.32 11.79 -23.61
CA THR A 85 -1.65 11.76 -23.01
C THR A 85 -1.53 12.00 -21.50
N PRO A 86 -2.60 12.44 -20.81
CA PRO A 86 -2.55 12.71 -19.36
C PRO A 86 -2.09 11.51 -18.52
N ASP A 87 -2.46 10.31 -18.92
CA ASP A 87 -2.07 9.05 -18.31
C ASP A 87 -0.62 8.66 -18.63
N GLY A 88 -0.18 8.81 -19.89
CA GLY A 88 1.22 8.61 -20.27
C GLY A 88 2.16 9.59 -19.56
N LYS A 89 1.70 10.83 -19.30
CA LYS A 89 2.43 11.81 -18.51
C LYS A 89 2.54 11.39 -17.05
N ALA A 90 1.44 10.94 -16.44
CA ALA A 90 1.46 10.43 -15.07
C ALA A 90 2.40 9.23 -14.94
N LEU A 91 2.35 8.28 -15.89
CA LEU A 91 3.26 7.14 -15.93
C LEU A 91 4.72 7.61 -16.03
N LYS A 92 5.02 8.56 -16.91
CA LYS A 92 6.38 9.08 -17.07
C LYS A 92 6.94 9.69 -15.79
N GLU A 93 6.11 10.40 -15.03
CA GLU A 93 6.51 11.03 -13.77
C GLU A 93 6.70 9.99 -12.64
N THR A 94 5.92 8.90 -12.64
CA THR A 94 6.00 7.87 -11.59
C THR A 94 6.97 6.73 -11.90
N LEU A 95 7.31 6.50 -13.17
CA LEU A 95 8.16 5.38 -13.62
C LEU A 95 9.54 5.34 -12.93
N PRO A 96 10.28 6.45 -12.75
CA PRO A 96 11.60 6.42 -12.11
C PRO A 96 11.50 5.99 -10.63
N ASP A 97 10.54 6.55 -9.91
CA ASP A 97 10.25 6.24 -8.49
C ASP A 97 9.83 4.77 -8.34
N ALA A 98 9.04 4.25 -9.27
CA ALA A 98 8.61 2.86 -9.27
C ALA A 98 9.76 1.88 -9.55
N LEU A 99 10.71 2.24 -10.42
CA LEU A 99 11.90 1.42 -10.70
C LEU A 99 12.86 1.41 -9.50
N GLU A 100 13.07 2.56 -8.86
CA GLU A 100 13.97 2.69 -7.70
C GLU A 100 13.45 1.93 -6.47
N HIS A 101 12.14 2.06 -6.19
CA HIS A 101 11.48 1.52 -5.01
C HIS A 101 10.64 0.26 -5.24
N GLU A 102 10.90 -0.46 -6.32
CA GLU A 102 10.26 -1.74 -6.65
C GLU A 102 8.72 -1.70 -6.63
N CYS A 103 8.14 -0.61 -7.11
CA CYS A 103 6.69 -0.42 -7.16
C CYS A 103 6.02 -0.55 -5.77
N SER A 104 6.72 -0.19 -4.67
CA SER A 104 6.21 -0.31 -3.29
C SER A 104 4.87 0.39 -3.05
N LYS A 105 4.56 1.45 -3.81
CA LYS A 105 3.31 2.21 -3.76
C LYS A 105 2.33 1.85 -4.90
N CYS A 106 2.65 0.88 -5.74
CA CYS A 106 1.79 0.49 -6.85
C CYS A 106 0.60 -0.36 -6.40
N THR A 107 -0.53 -0.16 -7.05
CA THR A 107 -1.70 -1.03 -6.87
C THR A 107 -1.43 -2.41 -7.51
N GLU A 108 -2.14 -3.44 -7.05
CA GLU A 108 -2.02 -4.78 -7.63
C GLU A 108 -2.40 -4.82 -9.13
N LYS A 109 -3.30 -3.93 -9.57
CA LYS A 109 -3.62 -3.75 -10.99
C LYS A 109 -2.42 -3.17 -11.74
N GLN A 110 -1.80 -2.10 -11.24
CA GLN A 110 -0.62 -1.49 -11.85
C GLN A 110 0.54 -2.48 -12.00
N LYS A 111 0.78 -3.32 -10.98
CA LYS A 111 1.81 -4.37 -11.04
C LYS A 111 1.53 -5.40 -12.14
N LYS A 112 0.29 -5.92 -12.21
CA LYS A 112 -0.12 -6.88 -13.25
C LYS A 112 -0.04 -6.29 -14.66
N SER A 113 -0.52 -5.06 -14.81
CA SER A 113 -0.45 -4.33 -16.08
C SER A 113 1.00 -4.10 -16.50
N SER A 114 1.88 -3.71 -15.58
CA SER A 114 3.30 -3.49 -15.86
C SER A 114 4.01 -4.77 -16.31
N ASP A 115 3.78 -5.89 -15.64
CA ASP A 115 4.31 -7.20 -16.04
C ASP A 115 3.85 -7.58 -17.46
N LYS A 116 2.58 -7.33 -17.78
CA LYS A 116 2.04 -7.58 -19.14
C LYS A 116 2.69 -6.70 -20.20
N VAL A 117 2.91 -5.41 -19.91
CA VAL A 117 3.58 -4.48 -20.82
C VAL A 117 5.03 -4.90 -21.06
N ILE A 118 5.78 -5.22 -20.00
CA ILE A 118 7.17 -5.69 -20.08
C ILE A 118 7.23 -6.95 -20.94
N ARG A 119 6.33 -7.92 -20.72
CA ARG A 119 6.22 -9.13 -21.55
C ARG A 119 6.06 -8.83 -23.03
N HIS A 120 5.12 -7.95 -23.34
CA HIS A 120 4.85 -7.59 -24.72
C HIS A 120 6.05 -6.89 -25.37
N LEU A 121 6.67 -5.95 -24.67
CA LEU A 121 7.82 -5.20 -25.19
C LEU A 121 9.03 -6.11 -25.41
N VAL A 122 9.40 -6.95 -24.43
CA VAL A 122 10.56 -7.83 -24.53
C VAL A 122 10.40 -8.88 -25.64
N ASN A 123 9.22 -9.51 -25.75
CA ASN A 123 9.04 -10.64 -26.66
C ASN A 123 8.60 -10.21 -28.06
N LYS A 124 7.76 -9.17 -28.19
CA LYS A 124 7.20 -8.76 -29.48
C LYS A 124 7.86 -7.51 -30.06
N ARG A 125 8.44 -6.63 -29.24
CA ARG A 125 8.95 -5.30 -29.65
C ARG A 125 10.29 -4.95 -28.98
N PRO A 126 11.33 -5.79 -29.18
CA PRO A 126 12.62 -5.60 -28.51
C PRO A 126 13.31 -4.29 -28.90
N ASP A 127 13.00 -3.75 -30.08
CA ASP A 127 13.42 -2.42 -30.56
C ASP A 127 12.99 -1.33 -29.58
N LEU A 128 11.70 -1.27 -29.25
CA LEU A 128 11.15 -0.27 -28.33
C LEU A 128 11.66 -0.48 -26.90
N TRP A 129 11.84 -1.75 -26.49
CA TRP A 129 12.41 -2.09 -25.17
C TRP A 129 13.82 -1.55 -25.01
N GLN A 130 14.67 -1.68 -26.03
CA GLN A 130 16.05 -1.21 -26.00
C GLN A 130 16.11 0.32 -25.92
N GLU A 131 15.26 1.03 -26.66
CA GLU A 131 15.18 2.49 -26.60
C GLU A 131 14.74 3.00 -25.22
N LEU A 132 13.71 2.37 -24.63
CA LEU A 132 13.25 2.72 -23.29
C LEU A 132 14.32 2.42 -22.24
N SER A 133 14.98 1.27 -22.33
CA SER A 133 16.05 0.89 -21.42
C SER A 133 17.22 1.88 -21.49
N GLY A 134 17.61 2.31 -22.69
CA GLY A 134 18.68 3.32 -22.83
C GLY A 134 18.37 4.66 -22.18
N LYS A 135 17.08 5.00 -22.00
CA LYS A 135 16.66 6.24 -21.34
C LYS A 135 16.52 6.12 -19.83
N TYR A 136 15.88 5.05 -19.36
CA TYR A 136 15.50 4.89 -17.95
C TYR A 136 16.49 4.02 -17.14
N ASP A 137 17.28 3.18 -17.81
CA ASP A 137 18.25 2.27 -17.21
C ASP A 137 19.56 2.20 -18.02
N PRO A 138 20.30 3.31 -18.18
CA PRO A 138 21.53 3.33 -18.97
C PRO A 138 22.64 2.45 -18.37
N GLU A 139 22.61 2.23 -17.05
CA GLU A 139 23.58 1.41 -16.32
C GLU A 139 23.13 -0.07 -16.20
N ASN A 140 21.96 -0.41 -16.74
CA ASN A 140 21.40 -1.76 -16.74
C ASN A 140 21.13 -2.36 -15.34
N ILE A 141 21.03 -1.50 -14.32
CA ILE A 141 20.85 -1.86 -12.92
C ILE A 141 19.49 -2.53 -12.73
N TYR A 142 18.44 -1.97 -13.34
CA TYR A 142 17.08 -2.48 -13.19
C TYR A 142 16.87 -3.76 -14.00
N GLN A 143 17.46 -3.86 -15.20
CA GLN A 143 17.41 -5.12 -15.95
C GLN A 143 18.09 -6.26 -15.18
N GLU A 144 19.20 -6.00 -14.49
CA GLU A 144 19.84 -7.00 -13.65
C GLU A 144 18.98 -7.37 -12.43
N ARG A 145 18.43 -6.37 -11.74
CA ARG A 145 17.53 -6.57 -10.60
C ARG A 145 16.30 -7.40 -10.97
N TYR A 146 15.71 -7.13 -12.13
CA TYR A 146 14.51 -7.82 -12.63
C TYR A 146 14.82 -8.97 -13.59
N LYS A 147 16.09 -9.39 -13.71
CA LYS A 147 16.53 -10.42 -14.65
C LYS A 147 15.71 -11.70 -14.56
N ASN A 148 15.43 -12.18 -13.34
CA ASN A 148 14.63 -13.39 -13.14
C ASN A 148 13.21 -13.26 -13.70
N GLN A 149 12.59 -12.08 -13.56
CA GLN A 149 11.27 -11.82 -14.13
C GLN A 149 11.36 -11.72 -15.65
N LEU A 150 12.33 -10.98 -16.18
CA LEU A 150 12.57 -10.85 -17.62
C LEU A 150 12.87 -12.20 -18.30
N ASP A 151 13.64 -13.07 -17.65
CA ASP A 151 13.97 -14.42 -18.16
C ASP A 151 12.79 -15.39 -18.03
N ALA A 152 11.90 -15.21 -17.05
CA ALA A 152 10.63 -15.96 -16.99
C ALA A 152 9.70 -15.54 -18.14
N VAL A 153 9.69 -14.24 -18.45
CA VAL A 153 8.93 -13.64 -19.53
C VAL A 153 9.41 -14.09 -20.91
N LYS A 154 10.73 -14.12 -21.16
CA LYS A 154 11.31 -14.56 -22.45
C LYS A 154 11.03 -16.03 -22.79
N ARG A 155 10.69 -16.84 -21.79
CA ARG A 155 10.42 -18.28 -21.94
C ARG A 155 8.97 -18.59 -22.29
N GLN A 156 8.10 -17.59 -22.33
CA GLN A 156 6.68 -17.69 -22.72
C GLN A 156 6.43 -17.12 -24.11
#